data_AF-A0A0S3UBW5-F1
#
_entry.id   AF-A0A0S3UBW5-F1
#
_cell.length_a   1.000
_cell.length_b   1.000
_cell.length_c   1.000
_cell.angle_alpha   90.00
_cell.angle_beta   90.00
_cell.angle_gamma   90.00
#
_symmetry.space_group_name_H-M   'P 1'
#
loop_
_entity.id
_entity.type
_entity.pdbx_description
1 polymer ?
#
loop_
_entity_poly.entity_id
_entity_poly.type
_entity_poly.pdbx_seq_one_letter_code
_entity_poly.pdbx_strand_id
1 'polypeptide(L)' 'MPTDAQLRGLYRLSYWLTYIMLQPVHLVCIDDRTNNLYVLAGSTEDLEFQITPTGEVF' A
#
# COMPACT_ATOMS: atom_id res chain seq x y z
N MET A 1 -3.43 8.82 10.82
CA MET A 1 -4.66 8.19 10.26
C MET A 1 -4.68 8.44 8.76
N PRO A 2 -5.06 7.48 7.90
CA PRO A 2 -4.91 7.65 6.45
C PRO A 2 -5.91 8.67 5.91
N THR A 3 -5.51 9.40 4.87
CA THR A 3 -6.43 10.24 4.12
C THR A 3 -7.36 9.40 3.26
N ASP A 4 -8.48 9.98 2.87
CA ASP A 4 -9.43 9.36 1.94
C ASP A 4 -8.78 9.07 0.56
N ALA A 5 -7.82 9.88 0.12
CA ALA A 5 -7.03 9.60 -1.08
C ALA A 5 -6.15 8.35 -0.92
N GLN A 6 -5.49 8.21 0.24
CA GLN A 6 -4.69 7.02 0.56
C GLN A 6 -5.53 5.76 0.64
N LEU A 7 -6.72 5.81 1.26
CA LEU A 7 -7.61 4.65 1.37
C LEU A 7 -8.08 4.15 0.00
N ARG A 8 -8.41 5.06 -0.93
CA ARG A 8 -8.74 4.69 -2.31
C ARG A 8 -7.55 4.05 -3.03
N GLY A 9 -6.36 4.59 -2.86
CA GLY A 9 -5.13 4.02 -3.40
C GLY A 9 -4.87 2.62 -2.86
N LEU A 10 -4.97 2.46 -1.54
CA LEU A 10 -4.78 1.19 -0.83
C LEU A 10 -5.78 0.13 -1.31
N TYR A 11 -7.05 0.47 -1.49
CA TYR A 11 -8.04 -0.48 -2.00
C TYR A 11 -7.67 -0.99 -3.40
N ARG A 12 -7.27 -0.09 -4.30
CA ARG A 12 -6.85 -0.46 -5.66
C ARG A 12 -5.59 -1.32 -5.65
N LEU A 13 -4.60 -0.94 -4.85
CA LEU A 13 -3.34 -1.65 -4.74
C LEU A 13 -3.54 -3.05 -4.13
N SER A 14 -4.27 -3.14 -3.02
CA SER A 14 -4.56 -4.42 -2.36
C SER A 14 -5.38 -5.35 -3.24
N TYR A 15 -6.38 -4.84 -3.97
CA TYR A 15 -7.09 -5.62 -4.98
C TYR A 15 -6.15 -6.15 -6.06
N TRP A 16 -5.29 -5.30 -6.62
CA TRP A 16 -4.33 -5.73 -7.64
C TRP A 16 -3.36 -6.80 -7.10
N LEU A 17 -2.79 -6.59 -5.91
CA LEU A 17 -1.88 -7.54 -5.27
C LEU A 17 -2.56 -8.88 -4.98
N THR A 18 -3.72 -8.87 -4.35
CA THR A 18 -4.36 -10.09 -3.85
C THR A 18 -5.16 -10.84 -4.92
N TYR A 19 -5.78 -10.13 -5.85
CA TYR A 19 -6.67 -10.73 -6.84
C TYR A 19 -6.02 -10.95 -8.21
N ILE A 20 -5.16 -10.03 -8.65
CA ILE A 20 -4.50 -10.12 -9.96
C ILE A 20 -3.15 -10.81 -9.85
N MET A 21 -2.31 -10.36 -8.92
CA MET A 21 -0.93 -10.85 -8.75
C MET A 21 -0.83 -12.06 -7.82
N LEU A 22 -1.89 -12.35 -7.06
CA LEU A 22 -1.94 -13.41 -6.04
C LEU A 22 -0.79 -13.33 -5.03
N GLN A 23 -0.37 -12.11 -4.68
CA GLN A 23 0.67 -11.84 -3.69
C GLN A 23 0.04 -11.55 -2.32
N PRO A 24 0.57 -12.13 -1.23
CA PRO A 24 0.14 -11.83 0.12
C PRO A 24 0.53 -10.40 0.51
N VAL A 25 -0.32 -9.74 1.31
CA VAL A 25 -0.01 -8.46 1.96
C VAL A 25 0.40 -8.74 3.40
N HIS A 26 1.59 -8.29 3.79
CA HIS A 26 2.18 -8.56 5.10
C HIS A 26 2.05 -7.38 6.07
N LEU A 27 2.14 -6.15 5.54
CA LEU A 27 2.10 -4.94 6.35
C LEU A 27 1.31 -3.86 5.62
N VAL A 28 0.49 -3.15 6.39
CA VAL A 28 -0.08 -1.86 6.01
C VAL A 28 0.06 -0.93 7.20
N CYS A 29 0.84 0.14 7.06
CA CYS A 29 1.07 1.11 8.14
C CYS A 29 1.21 2.53 7.60
N ILE A 30 1.10 3.51 8.49
CA ILE A 30 1.42 4.91 8.18
C ILE A 30 2.73 5.24 8.89
N ASP A 31 3.65 5.86 8.16
CA ASP A 31 4.83 6.47 8.76
C ASP A 31 4.46 7.83 9.34
N ASP A 32 4.57 8.00 10.65
CA ASP A 32 4.24 9.25 11.34
C ASP A 32 5.19 10.41 10.99
N ARG A 33 6.36 10.13 10.40
CA ARG A 33 7.30 11.18 9.97
C ARG A 33 6.89 11.83 8.64
N THR A 34 6.38 11.04 7.71
CA THR A 34 6.04 11.47 6.34
C THR A 34 4.54 11.52 6.07
N ASN A 35 3.74 10.85 6.90
CA ASN A 35 2.33 10.52 6.68
C ASN A 35 2.07 9.66 5.42
N ASN A 36 3.10 9.05 4.84
CA ASN A 36 2.94 8.09 3.75
C ASN A 36 2.37 6.77 4.30
N LEU A 37 1.52 6.13 3.51
CA LEU A 37 1.00 4.80 3.80
C LEU A 37 1.88 3.77 3.09
N TYR A 38 2.50 2.88 3.84
CA TYR A 38 3.36 1.82 3.31
C TYR A 38 2.60 0.50 3.21
N VAL A 39 2.88 -0.25 2.15
CA VAL A 39 2.38 -1.61 1.93
C VAL A 39 3.56 -2.52 1.62
N LEU A 40 3.75 -3.57 2.42
CA LEU A 40 4.68 -4.65 2.12
C LEU A 40 3.89 -5.88 1.67
N ALA A 41 4.29 -6.46 0.55
CA ALA A 41 3.65 -7.61 -0.05
C ALA A 41 4.67 -8.51 -0.76
N GLY A 42 4.23 -9.70 -1.17
CA GLY A 42 5.08 -10.61 -1.97
C GLY A 42 5.43 -11.91 -1.26
N SER A 43 5.71 -12.97 -2.01
CA SER A 43 6.02 -14.30 -1.42
C SER A 43 7.50 -14.65 -1.48
N THR A 44 8.13 -14.38 -2.63
CA THR A 44 9.52 -14.76 -2.91
C THR A 44 10.45 -13.55 -2.97
N GLU A 45 9.91 -12.41 -3.42
CA GLU A 45 10.56 -11.10 -3.44
C GLU A 45 9.65 -10.12 -2.70
N ASP A 46 10.27 -9.26 -1.88
CA ASP A 46 9.54 -8.23 -1.15
C ASP A 46 9.19 -7.09 -2.11
N LEU A 47 7.89 -6.84 -2.26
CA LEU A 47 7.32 -5.70 -2.96
C LEU A 47 6.98 -4.63 -1.93
N GLU A 48 7.60 -3.47 -2.07
CA GLU A 48 7.36 -2.31 -1.23
C GLU A 48 6.66 -1.21 -2.02
N PHE A 49 5.58 -0.69 -1.47
CA PHE A 49 4.86 0.44 -2.03
C PHE A 49 4.65 1.51 -0.99
N GLN A 50 4.61 2.76 -1.42
CA GLN A 50 4.18 3.89 -0.61
C GLN A 50 3.08 4.68 -1.30
N ILE A 51 2.11 5.15 -0.52
CA ILE A 51 1.02 6.02 -0.96
C ILE A 51 1.12 7.35 -0.21
N THR A 52 1.39 8.42 -0.94
CA THR A 52 1.49 9.76 -0.37
C THR A 52 0.14 10.22 0.19
N PRO A 53 0.08 11.23 1.07
CA PRO A 53 -1.17 11.80 1.55
C PRO A 53 -2.14 12.27 0.45
N THR A 54 -1.61 12.58 -0.73
CA THR A 54 -2.37 12.99 -1.94
C THR A 54 -2.86 11.80 -2.77
N GLY A 55 -2.43 10.57 -2.46
CA GLY A 55 -2.87 9.34 -3.12
C GLY A 55 -1.98 8.86 -4.26
N GLU A 56 -0.80 9.45 -4.45
CA GLU A 56 0.18 8.98 -5.45
C GLU A 56 0.87 7.72 -4.92
N VAL A 57 1.01 6.70 -5.77
CA VAL A 57 1.59 5.40 -5.43
C VAL A 57 2.98 5.29 -6.06
N PHE A 58 3.98 4.90 -5.26
CA PHE A 58 5.35 4.64 -5.68
C PHE A 58 5.80 3.25 -5.24
#